data_AF-A0A6I1GYD8-F1
#
_entry.id   AF-A0A6I1GYD8-F1
#
_cell.length_a   1.000
_cell.length_b   1.000
_cell.length_c   1.000
_cell.angle_alpha   90.00
_cell.angle_beta   90.00
_cell.angle_gamma   90.00
#
_symmetry.space_group_name_H-M   'P 1'
#
loop_
_entity.id
_entity.type
_entity.pdbx_description
1 polymer ?
#
loop_
_entity_poly.entity_id
_entity_poly.type
_entity_poly.pdbx_seq_one_letter_code
_entity_poly.pdbx_strand_id
1 'polypeptide(L)'
;APPLPIPPGSSQRDDASQELIRQQERERLLRQQQERTPDVRLLEAPAAAAANRLPAGESPCFTIDHLELRGEDAELFQWALAAASRDDLGAPDAALGRCLGTQAINVLMGRMQNAIIARGYVTTRVLAEPQD
;
A
#
# COMPACT_ATOMS: atom_id res chain seq x y z
N ALA A 1 42.43 16.71 65.89
CA ALA A 1 41.89 15.33 65.79
C ALA A 1 42.11 14.83 64.38
N PRO A 2 42.60 13.60 64.15
CA PRO A 2 42.76 13.06 62.81
C PRO A 2 41.38 12.63 62.23
N PRO A 3 41.20 12.63 60.90
CA PRO A 3 39.94 12.23 60.28
C PRO A 3 39.75 10.70 60.35
N LEU A 4 38.49 10.27 60.55
CA LEU A 4 38.10 8.87 60.69
C LEU A 4 38.18 8.12 59.33
N PRO A 5 38.56 6.84 59.32
CA PRO A 5 38.67 6.04 58.11
C PRO A 5 37.29 5.71 57.51
N ILE A 6 37.19 5.82 56.19
CA ILE A 6 35.99 5.51 55.37
C ILE A 6 35.87 3.98 55.22
N PRO A 7 34.67 3.37 55.33
CA PRO A 7 34.51 1.92 55.22
C PRO A 7 34.80 1.40 53.79
N PRO A 8 35.51 0.28 53.61
CA PRO A 8 36.02 -0.21 52.32
C PRO A 8 34.97 -0.86 51.38
N GLY A 9 33.68 -0.49 51.50
CA GLY A 9 32.57 -1.17 50.82
C GLY A 9 31.78 -0.36 49.80
N SER A 10 32.03 0.95 49.66
CA SER A 10 31.33 1.84 48.72
C SER A 10 31.96 1.80 47.31
N SER A 11 33.29 1.87 47.23
CA SER A 11 34.04 1.91 45.97
C SER A 11 33.84 0.68 45.08
N GLN A 12 33.68 -0.52 45.66
CA GLN A 12 33.48 -1.76 44.89
C GLN A 12 32.06 -1.88 44.29
N ARG A 13 31.04 -1.32 44.94
CA ARG A 13 29.67 -1.30 44.40
C ARG A 13 29.52 -0.29 43.28
N ASP A 14 30.19 0.86 43.41
CA ASP A 14 30.21 1.89 42.38
C ASP A 14 30.92 1.38 41.11
N ASP A 15 32.02 0.64 41.24
CA ASP A 15 32.75 0.05 40.09
C ASP A 15 31.92 -1.01 39.35
N ALA A 16 31.23 -1.89 40.09
CA ALA A 16 30.31 -2.88 39.50
C ALA A 16 29.13 -2.23 38.76
N SER A 17 28.62 -1.10 39.26
CA SER A 17 27.55 -0.34 38.59
C SER A 17 28.04 0.35 37.31
N GLN A 18 29.27 0.87 37.29
CA GLN A 18 29.87 1.47 36.10
C GLN A 18 30.12 0.44 35.00
N GLU A 19 30.56 -0.77 35.36
CA GLU A 19 30.80 -1.84 34.39
C GLU A 19 29.50 -2.33 33.73
N LEU A 20 28.40 -2.38 34.50
CA LEU A 20 27.07 -2.70 33.99
C LEU A 20 26.59 -1.67 32.95
N ILE A 21 26.79 -0.38 33.22
CA ILE A 21 26.44 0.70 32.29
C ILE A 21 27.21 0.56 30.98
N ARG A 22 28.52 0.28 31.04
CA ARG A 22 29.35 0.05 29.84
C ARG A 22 28.89 -1.16 29.03
N GLN A 23 28.44 -2.23 29.70
CA GLN A 23 27.87 -3.40 29.00
C GLN A 23 26.57 -3.05 28.26
N GLN A 24 25.65 -2.35 28.91
CA GLN A 24 24.39 -1.92 28.29
C GLN A 24 24.61 -0.98 27.11
N GLU A 25 25.60 -0.09 27.18
CA GLU A 25 25.93 0.82 26.10
C GLU A 25 26.50 0.08 24.88
N ARG A 26 27.36 -0.92 25.12
CA ARG A 26 27.85 -1.82 24.05
C ARG A 26 26.72 -2.59 23.39
N GLU A 27 25.78 -3.14 24.15
CA GLU A 27 24.63 -3.86 23.61
C GLU A 27 23.73 -2.96 22.75
N ARG A 28 23.49 -1.71 23.18
CA ARG A 28 22.72 -0.75 22.38
C ARG A 28 23.40 -0.45 21.05
N LEU A 29 24.71 -0.21 21.05
CA LEU A 29 25.47 0.07 19.84
C LEU A 29 25.47 -1.14 18.89
N LEU A 30 25.62 -2.36 19.42
CA LEU A 30 25.55 -3.59 18.64
C LEU A 30 24.16 -3.79 18.02
N ARG A 31 23.10 -3.50 18.79
CA ARG A 31 21.72 -3.60 18.30
C ARG A 31 21.44 -2.59 17.20
N GLN A 32 21.88 -1.34 17.33
CA GLN A 32 21.74 -0.33 16.29
C GLN A 32 22.48 -0.71 15.00
N GLN A 33 23.65 -1.36 15.11
CA GLN A 33 24.39 -1.86 13.93
C GLN A 33 23.73 -3.09 13.29
N GLN A 34 23.04 -3.92 14.08
CA GLN A 34 22.43 -5.17 13.61
C GLN A 34 20.95 -5.02 13.23
N GLU A 35 20.30 -3.91 13.61
CA GLU A 35 18.98 -3.54 13.13
C GLU A 35 19.07 -3.33 11.61
N ARG A 36 18.86 -4.42 10.87
CA ARG A 36 18.68 -4.40 9.42
C ARG A 36 17.46 -3.54 9.15
N THR A 37 17.66 -2.29 8.75
CA THR A 37 16.61 -1.51 8.12
C THR A 37 16.15 -2.32 6.90
N PRO A 38 14.88 -2.77 6.84
CA PRO A 38 14.41 -3.48 5.67
C PRO A 38 14.58 -2.56 4.46
N ASP A 39 15.31 -3.01 3.43
CA ASP A 39 15.40 -2.29 2.15
C ASP A 39 14.05 -2.42 1.45
N VAL A 40 13.10 -1.55 1.82
CA VAL A 40 11.80 -1.46 1.16
C VAL A 40 12.00 -0.69 -0.12
N ARG A 41 12.37 -1.41 -1.18
CA ARG A 41 12.32 -0.88 -2.54
C ARG A 41 10.86 -0.76 -2.95
N LEU A 42 10.28 0.43 -2.77
CA LEU A 42 9.05 0.80 -3.47
C LEU A 42 9.39 0.85 -4.96
N LEU A 43 9.10 -0.24 -5.66
CA LEU A 43 8.93 -0.19 -7.10
C LEU A 43 7.72 0.72 -7.33
N GLU A 44 7.92 1.83 -8.04
CA GLU A 44 6.80 2.63 -8.51
C GLU A 44 5.84 1.68 -9.22
N ALA A 45 4.58 1.66 -8.76
CA ALA A 45 3.54 0.91 -9.45
C ALA A 45 3.59 1.35 -10.92
N PRO A 46 3.61 0.42 -11.89
CA PRO A 46 3.70 0.79 -13.28
C PRO A 46 2.62 1.82 -13.55
N ALA A 47 3.05 2.99 -14.00
CA ALA A 47 2.17 4.09 -14.35
C ALA A 47 1.31 3.67 -15.55
N ALA A 48 0.25 2.90 -15.31
CA ALA A 48 -0.90 2.82 -16.20
C ALA A 48 -1.70 4.14 -16.17
N ALA A 49 -1.02 5.26 -15.94
CA ALA A 49 -1.57 6.61 -15.82
C ALA A 49 -1.98 7.21 -17.17
N ALA A 50 -1.71 6.53 -18.29
CA ALA A 50 -1.87 7.12 -19.62
C ALA A 50 -3.30 7.07 -20.19
N ALA A 51 -4.25 6.37 -19.56
CA ALA A 51 -5.63 6.34 -20.05
C ALA A 51 -6.64 6.15 -18.91
N ASN A 52 -6.69 7.11 -17.98
CA ASN A 52 -7.73 7.12 -16.97
C ASN A 52 -9.00 7.82 -17.41
N ARG A 53 -9.14 8.21 -18.68
CA ARG A 53 -10.38 8.74 -19.28
C ARG A 53 -10.89 7.78 -20.34
N LEU A 54 -12.21 7.61 -20.38
CA LEU A 54 -12.88 6.74 -21.34
C LEU A 54 -12.74 7.36 -22.74
N PRO A 55 -12.20 6.61 -23.71
CA PRO A 55 -12.12 7.06 -25.10
C PRO A 55 -13.53 7.27 -25.69
N ALA A 56 -13.58 8.03 -26.77
CA ALA A 56 -14.80 8.31 -27.52
C ALA A 56 -14.67 7.79 -28.95
N GLY A 57 -15.78 7.34 -29.53
CA GLY A 57 -15.82 6.93 -30.94
C GLY A 57 -15.12 5.60 -31.22
N GLU A 58 -15.08 4.68 -30.26
CA GLU A 58 -14.59 3.32 -30.52
C GLU A 58 -15.54 2.58 -31.48
N SER A 59 -14.97 1.73 -32.34
CA SER A 59 -15.73 0.81 -33.20
C SER A 59 -14.91 -0.48 -33.40
N PRO A 60 -15.49 -1.67 -33.14
CA PRO A 60 -16.83 -1.92 -32.62
C PRO A 60 -17.01 -1.44 -31.16
N CYS A 61 -18.24 -1.05 -30.80
CA CYS A 61 -18.60 -0.65 -29.43
C CYS A 61 -20.01 -1.13 -29.07
N PHE A 62 -20.27 -1.24 -27.76
CA PHE A 62 -21.56 -1.65 -27.21
C PHE A 62 -22.02 -0.64 -26.17
N THR A 63 -23.33 -0.38 -26.13
CA THR A 63 -23.91 0.47 -25.08
C THR A 63 -23.88 -0.28 -23.76
N ILE A 64 -23.30 0.34 -22.73
CA ILE A 64 -23.26 -0.25 -21.39
C ILE A 64 -24.45 0.22 -20.58
N ASP A 65 -25.40 -0.67 -20.31
CA ASP A 65 -26.58 -0.36 -19.49
C ASP A 65 -26.37 -0.64 -18.00
N HIS A 66 -25.54 -1.64 -17.69
CA HIS A 66 -25.26 -2.09 -16.33
C HIS A 66 -23.77 -2.39 -16.15
N LEU A 67 -23.28 -2.18 -14.93
CA LEU A 67 -21.93 -2.51 -14.52
C LEU A 67 -21.98 -3.12 -13.12
N GLU A 68 -21.44 -4.32 -12.98
CA GLU A 68 -21.43 -5.08 -11.72
C GLU A 68 -20.12 -5.84 -11.56
N LEU A 69 -19.77 -6.17 -10.30
CA LEU A 69 -18.68 -7.08 -9.98
C LEU A 69 -19.28 -8.42 -9.55
N ARG A 70 -18.76 -9.51 -10.13
CA ARG A 70 -19.18 -10.90 -9.87
C ARG A 70 -17.98 -11.75 -9.44
N GLY A 71 -18.24 -12.78 -8.64
CA GLY A 71 -17.22 -13.68 -8.09
C GLY A 71 -17.45 -13.99 -6.60
N GLU A 72 -16.69 -14.93 -6.06
CA GLU A 72 -16.82 -15.39 -4.66
C GLU A 72 -16.64 -14.25 -3.65
N ASP A 73 -15.62 -13.41 -3.85
CA ASP A 73 -15.32 -12.27 -2.97
C ASP A 73 -15.89 -10.93 -3.46
N ALA A 74 -16.73 -10.92 -4.51
CA ALA A 74 -17.16 -9.68 -5.16
C ALA A 74 -17.88 -8.71 -4.21
N GLU A 75 -18.62 -9.23 -3.24
CA GLU A 75 -19.29 -8.46 -2.18
C GLU A 75 -18.32 -7.56 -1.39
N LEU A 76 -17.08 -8.03 -1.17
CA LEU A 76 -16.04 -7.26 -0.49
C LEU A 76 -15.51 -6.07 -1.32
N PHE A 77 -15.77 -6.09 -2.64
CA PHE A 77 -15.21 -5.15 -3.60
C PHE A 77 -16.25 -4.27 -4.30
N GLN A 78 -17.55 -4.36 -3.95
CA GLN A 78 -18.61 -3.55 -4.58
C GLN A 78 -18.32 -2.04 -4.55
N TRP A 79 -17.61 -1.55 -3.53
CA TRP A 79 -17.17 -0.16 -3.43
C TRP A 79 -16.24 0.27 -4.57
N ALA A 80 -15.53 -0.65 -5.23
CA ALA A 80 -14.61 -0.36 -6.33
C ALA A 80 -15.36 0.11 -7.60
N LEU A 81 -16.65 -0.25 -7.75
CA LEU A 81 -17.48 0.24 -8.85
C LEU A 81 -17.57 1.78 -8.89
N ALA A 82 -17.45 2.44 -7.74
CA ALA A 82 -17.43 3.90 -7.69
C ALA A 82 -16.25 4.51 -8.47
N ALA A 83 -15.12 3.80 -8.54
CA ALA A 83 -13.95 4.22 -9.30
C ALA A 83 -14.19 4.15 -10.81
N ALA A 84 -15.10 3.30 -11.28
CA ALA A 84 -15.45 3.21 -12.70
C ALA A 84 -16.13 4.49 -13.22
N SER A 85 -16.74 5.30 -12.34
CA SER A 85 -17.52 6.49 -12.73
C SER A 85 -16.73 7.81 -12.73
N ARG A 86 -15.44 7.78 -12.38
CA ARG A 86 -14.58 8.96 -12.32
C ARG A 86 -13.25 8.71 -13.02
N ASP A 87 -12.67 9.76 -13.56
CA ASP A 87 -11.26 9.73 -13.98
C ASP A 87 -10.32 9.92 -12.77
N ASP A 88 -9.03 9.92 -13.03
CA ASP A 88 -7.95 10.09 -12.04
C ASP A 88 -7.90 11.47 -11.40
N LEU A 89 -8.39 12.49 -12.10
CA LEU A 89 -8.55 13.84 -11.56
C LEU A 89 -9.82 13.96 -10.70
N GLY A 90 -10.60 12.88 -10.59
CA GLY A 90 -11.86 12.84 -9.85
C GLY A 90 -13.03 13.45 -10.61
N ALA A 91 -12.86 13.82 -11.88
CA ALA A 91 -13.93 14.34 -12.70
C ALA A 91 -14.91 13.22 -13.10
N PRO A 92 -16.21 13.52 -13.27
CA PRO A 92 -17.18 12.52 -13.73
C PRO A 92 -16.81 11.98 -15.11
N ASP A 93 -16.74 10.66 -15.23
CA ASP A 93 -16.50 9.97 -16.49
C ASP A 93 -17.19 8.61 -16.46
N ALA A 94 -18.52 8.66 -16.37
CA ALA A 94 -19.39 7.49 -16.24
C ALA A 94 -19.40 6.65 -17.52
N ALA A 95 -19.52 5.33 -17.35
CA ALA A 95 -19.63 4.35 -18.43
C ALA A 95 -21.06 4.13 -18.91
N LEU A 96 -22.04 4.27 -18.01
CA LEU A 96 -23.43 3.93 -18.28
C LEU A 96 -24.03 4.79 -19.40
N GLY A 97 -24.77 4.15 -20.31
CA GLY A 97 -25.40 4.80 -21.46
C GLY A 97 -24.44 5.22 -22.57
N ARG A 98 -23.15 4.88 -22.49
CA ARG A 98 -22.16 5.17 -23.54
C ARG A 98 -21.85 3.93 -24.37
N CYS A 99 -21.55 4.16 -25.64
CA CYS A 99 -20.97 3.13 -26.50
C CYS A 99 -19.48 2.99 -26.19
N LEU A 100 -19.10 1.87 -25.59
CA LEU A 100 -17.73 1.59 -25.15
C LEU A 100 -17.19 0.37 -25.90
N GLY A 101 -15.93 0.45 -26.33
CA GLY A 101 -15.20 -0.66 -26.93
C GLY A 101 -14.20 -1.27 -25.95
N THR A 102 -13.36 -2.16 -26.45
CA THR A 102 -12.37 -2.88 -25.62
C THR A 102 -11.40 -1.95 -24.90
N GLN A 103 -11.05 -0.79 -25.49
CA GLN A 103 -10.15 0.15 -24.82
C GLN A 103 -10.82 0.76 -23.60
N ALA A 104 -12.07 1.24 -23.73
CA ALA A 104 -12.83 1.72 -22.60
C ALA A 104 -13.03 0.67 -21.50
N ILE A 105 -13.33 -0.59 -21.86
CA ILE A 105 -13.47 -1.67 -20.85
C ILE A 105 -12.16 -1.87 -20.08
N ASN A 106 -11.01 -1.85 -20.76
CA ASN A 106 -9.70 -1.92 -20.09
C ASN A 106 -9.45 -0.73 -19.15
N VAL A 107 -9.89 0.48 -19.52
CA VAL A 107 -9.83 1.65 -18.63
C VAL A 107 -10.67 1.42 -17.38
N LEU A 108 -11.93 0.96 -17.51
CA LEU A 108 -12.80 0.70 -16.37
C LEU A 108 -12.22 -0.36 -15.44
N MET A 109 -11.72 -1.48 -15.98
CA MET A 109 -11.05 -2.51 -15.19
C MET A 109 -9.82 -1.96 -14.48
N GLY A 110 -9.01 -1.15 -15.16
CA GLY A 110 -7.83 -0.51 -14.58
C GLY A 110 -8.18 0.42 -13.42
N ARG A 111 -9.24 1.23 -13.54
CA ARG A 111 -9.71 2.10 -12.45
C ARG A 111 -10.13 1.30 -11.21
N MET A 112 -10.93 0.26 -11.41
CA MET A 112 -11.38 -0.61 -10.32
C MET A 112 -10.21 -1.34 -9.67
N GLN A 113 -9.30 -1.89 -10.48
CA GLN A 113 -8.08 -2.54 -10.01
C GLN A 113 -7.21 -1.61 -9.16
N ASN A 114 -7.00 -0.37 -9.62
CA ASN A 114 -6.18 0.60 -8.90
C ASN A 114 -6.83 1.03 -7.59
N ALA A 115 -8.16 1.18 -7.57
CA ALA A 115 -8.89 1.48 -6.35
C ALA A 115 -8.74 0.34 -5.30
N ILE A 116 -8.82 -0.92 -5.75
CA ILE A 116 -8.60 -2.13 -4.95
C ILE A 116 -7.18 -2.16 -4.38
N ILE A 117 -6.16 -1.94 -5.21
CA ILE A 117 -4.75 -1.87 -4.80
C ILE A 117 -4.53 -0.73 -3.79
N ALA A 118 -5.14 0.44 -4.00
CA ALA A 118 -4.99 1.60 -3.11
C ALA A 118 -5.51 1.32 -1.68
N ARG A 119 -6.38 0.33 -1.50
CA ARG A 119 -6.82 -0.14 -0.17
C ARG A 119 -6.01 -1.32 0.39
N GLY A 120 -4.92 -1.73 -0.27
CA GLY A 120 -3.99 -2.77 0.19
C GLY A 120 -4.25 -4.17 -0.37
N TYR A 121 -5.25 -4.36 -1.23
CA TYR A 121 -5.59 -5.65 -1.83
C TYR A 121 -4.73 -5.95 -3.06
N VAL A 122 -3.44 -6.23 -2.85
CA VAL A 122 -2.45 -6.37 -3.93
C VAL A 122 -2.51 -7.71 -4.68
N THR A 123 -3.15 -8.73 -4.10
CA THR A 123 -3.31 -10.06 -4.71
C THR A 123 -4.63 -10.23 -5.45
N THR A 124 -5.44 -9.17 -5.54
CA THR A 124 -6.74 -9.19 -6.20
C THR A 124 -6.62 -8.74 -7.66
N ARG A 125 -7.37 -9.37 -8.56
CA ARG A 125 -7.40 -8.99 -9.98
C ARG A 125 -8.83 -8.79 -10.49
N VAL A 126 -9.08 -7.67 -11.18
CA VAL A 126 -10.33 -7.41 -11.91
C VAL A 126 -10.18 -7.89 -13.35
N LEU A 127 -11.16 -8.67 -13.83
CA LEU A 127 -11.21 -9.22 -15.18
C LEU A 127 -12.62 -9.03 -15.75
N ALA A 128 -12.74 -8.99 -17.07
CA ALA A 128 -14.02 -9.10 -17.75
C ALA A 128 -14.43 -10.57 -17.87
N GLU A 129 -15.72 -10.86 -17.72
CA GLU A 129 -16.26 -12.18 -18.05
C GLU A 129 -16.06 -12.46 -19.56
N PRO A 130 -15.90 -13.73 -19.96
CA PRO A 130 -15.90 -14.10 -21.38
C PRO A 130 -17.16 -13.56 -22.06
N GLN A 131 -16.97 -12.88 -23.18
CA GLN A 131 -18.07 -12.40 -24.02
C GLN A 131 -18.09 -13.25 -25.29
N ASP A 132 -19.22 -13.89 -25.57
CA ASP A 132 -19.49 -14.64 -26.81
C ASP A 132 -20.03 -13.71 -27.92
#